data_AF-A0A931JYN6-F1
#
_entry.id   AF-A0A931JYN6-F1
#
_cell.length_a   1.000
_cell.length_b   1.000
_cell.length_c   1.000
_cell.angle_alpha   90.00
_cell.angle_beta   90.00
_cell.angle_gamma   90.00
#
_symmetry.space_group_name_H-M   'P 1'
#
loop_
_entity.id
_entity.type
_entity.pdbx_description
1 polymer ?
#
loop_
_entity_poly.entity_id
_entity_poly.type
_entity_poly.pdbx_seq_one_letter_code
_entity_poly.pdbx_strand_id
1 'polypeptide(L)'
;MRKATWLCACAGTVLAMGSAAMAQSGETCQDAIPVVEGTYGFDSTGFATDMTSSCGGGGSADIFFAYTPSIDGVATIATCGSTFDTVVSALVDCSIELDCNDDSCGLQSELFNLPVQQGNTIFIRVARYGSTNDGGPGTLDISVAPPPPPPQWDETANGGGDAGDSISNYQTPTGTNPLTSIGGSFDTDGDVDMYLIDVCDPANFSATTYQTDGLGVDTRLFLFKTDGTGVTFNDDVPDGLPGDTTLTSYISGQFVADPGQYLLAVTTYDVTAVDADGSEIWNGTPFNVERTPDGPGALNPLASWSSSFSDIGSYHVEMTGACFANSGPACDPDVNQDGVSDQGDVDYLINIIAGGENPTGIDADFNQDGVADQGDVDALINTIASGMCP
;
A
#
# COMPACT_ATOMS: atom_id res chain seq x y z
N MET A 1 -36.41 79.00 46.17
CA MET A 1 -35.15 79.61 46.64
C MET A 1 -33.97 78.92 45.98
N ARG A 2 -33.13 79.73 45.32
CA ARG A 2 -31.74 79.58 44.84
C ARG A 2 -30.98 78.23 45.04
N LYS A 3 -30.42 77.76 43.90
CA LYS A 3 -29.08 77.17 43.61
C LYS A 3 -28.27 76.51 44.75
N ALA A 4 -27.73 75.32 44.47
CA ALA A 4 -26.26 75.10 44.42
C ALA A 4 -25.90 73.74 43.82
N THR A 5 -25.16 73.78 42.70
CA THR A 5 -24.42 72.70 42.07
C THR A 5 -23.12 72.45 42.84
N TRP A 6 -22.71 71.20 43.04
CA TRP A 6 -21.33 70.83 43.36
C TRP A 6 -20.92 69.63 42.50
N LEU A 7 -20.00 69.91 41.56
CA LEU A 7 -19.22 68.90 40.83
C LEU A 7 -18.12 68.40 41.78
N CYS A 8 -18.01 67.08 41.96
CA CYS A 8 -16.82 66.46 42.52
C CYS A 8 -16.25 65.51 41.46
N ALA A 9 -15.13 65.90 40.87
CA ALA A 9 -14.39 65.09 39.93
C ALA A 9 -13.57 64.05 40.69
N CYS A 10 -13.87 62.76 40.50
CA CYS A 10 -12.95 61.68 40.84
C CYS A 10 -12.21 61.27 39.57
N ALA A 11 -10.89 61.45 39.58
CA ALA A 11 -9.98 60.97 38.56
C ALA A 11 -10.03 59.44 38.52
N GLY A 12 -10.49 58.88 37.40
CA GLY A 12 -10.42 57.45 37.14
C GLY A 12 -8.99 57.07 36.76
N THR A 13 -8.35 56.24 37.58
CA THR A 13 -7.16 55.50 37.15
C THR A 13 -7.64 54.40 36.21
N VAL A 14 -7.45 54.58 34.91
CA VAL A 14 -7.59 53.49 33.94
C VAL A 14 -6.39 52.57 34.16
N LEU A 15 -6.63 51.45 34.82
CA LEU A 15 -5.70 50.34 34.82
C LEU A 15 -5.70 49.80 33.38
N ALA A 16 -4.61 50.06 32.65
CA ALA A 16 -4.39 49.44 31.36
C ALA A 16 -4.28 47.93 31.57
N MET A 17 -5.35 47.20 31.29
CA MET A 17 -5.26 45.77 31.03
C MET A 17 -4.34 45.64 29.81
N GLY A 18 -3.20 44.97 30.00
CA GLY A 18 -2.26 44.70 28.93
C GLY A 18 -2.98 44.02 27.75
N SER A 19 -2.54 44.35 26.54
CA SER A 19 -3.00 43.71 25.31
C SER A 19 -3.07 42.20 25.50
N ALA A 20 -4.27 41.64 25.45
CA ALA A 20 -4.40 40.29 24.92
C ALA A 20 -3.89 40.38 23.49
N ALA A 21 -2.85 39.62 23.15
CA ALA A 21 -2.54 39.33 21.77
C ALA A 21 -3.84 38.88 21.11
N MET A 22 -4.19 39.43 19.94
CA MET A 22 -5.19 38.77 19.11
C MET A 22 -4.58 37.42 18.77
N ALA A 23 -5.05 36.34 19.39
CA ALA A 23 -4.65 34.99 19.00
C ALA A 23 -4.93 34.86 17.50
N GLN A 24 -3.89 34.61 16.72
CA GLN A 24 -4.07 34.35 15.31
C GLN A 24 -4.64 32.93 15.21
N SER A 25 -5.74 32.74 14.48
CA SER A 25 -6.38 31.42 14.42
C SER A 25 -5.40 30.37 13.90
N GLY A 26 -5.39 29.21 14.52
CA GLY A 26 -4.47 28.12 14.18
C GLY A 26 -3.05 28.28 14.72
N GLU A 27 -2.73 29.31 15.53
CA GLU A 27 -1.39 29.46 16.11
C GLU A 27 -1.06 28.44 17.20
N THR A 28 -2.08 27.92 17.87
CA THR A 28 -1.95 26.79 18.80
C THR A 28 -2.86 25.67 18.37
N CYS A 29 -2.54 24.44 18.75
CA CYS A 29 -3.39 23.31 18.41
C CYS A 29 -4.80 23.44 19.03
N GLN A 30 -4.93 24.10 20.19
CA GLN A 30 -6.24 24.32 20.82
C GLN A 30 -7.11 25.35 20.08
N ASP A 31 -6.50 26.23 19.29
CA ASP A 31 -7.19 27.23 18.46
C ASP A 31 -7.17 26.85 16.96
N ALA A 32 -7.07 25.54 16.66
CA ALA A 32 -7.00 25.02 15.31
C ALA A 32 -8.19 25.43 14.42
N ILE A 33 -7.90 25.69 13.14
CA ILE A 33 -8.88 26.17 12.16
C ILE A 33 -9.75 24.99 11.69
N PRO A 34 -11.09 25.01 11.88
CA PRO A 34 -11.95 23.92 11.43
C PRO A 34 -11.97 23.79 9.90
N VAL A 35 -11.75 22.57 9.40
CA VAL A 35 -11.74 22.26 7.96
C VAL A 35 -12.45 20.92 7.66
N VAL A 36 -12.89 20.79 6.42
CA VAL A 36 -13.33 19.55 5.77
C VAL A 36 -12.46 19.33 4.52
N GLU A 37 -12.80 18.39 3.65
CA GLU A 37 -12.11 18.21 2.38
C GLU A 37 -12.15 19.49 1.52
N GLY A 38 -11.03 19.81 0.88
CA GLY A 38 -10.87 21.00 0.06
C GLY A 38 -9.45 21.58 0.12
N THR A 39 -9.29 22.72 -0.56
CA THR A 39 -8.03 23.48 -0.64
C THR A 39 -8.13 24.74 0.20
N TYR A 40 -7.14 24.95 1.07
CA TYR A 40 -7.08 26.08 2.00
C TYR A 40 -5.76 26.81 1.86
N GLY A 41 -5.81 28.12 1.63
CA GLY A 41 -4.63 28.97 1.78
C GLY A 41 -4.36 29.24 3.26
N PHE A 42 -3.08 29.27 3.65
CA PHE A 42 -2.66 29.61 5.00
C PHE A 42 -1.42 30.51 5.01
N ASP A 43 -1.12 31.12 6.16
CA ASP A 43 0.11 31.88 6.39
C ASP A 43 0.53 31.77 7.85
N SER A 44 1.63 31.06 8.11
CA SER A 44 2.23 30.89 9.44
C SER A 44 3.34 31.90 9.73
N THR A 45 3.47 32.96 8.91
CA THR A 45 4.48 34.00 9.13
C THR A 45 4.33 34.64 10.51
N GLY A 46 5.38 34.50 11.33
CA GLY A 46 5.44 35.08 12.66
C GLY A 46 4.79 34.24 13.77
N PHE A 47 4.32 33.03 13.46
CA PHE A 47 3.79 32.11 14.47
C PHE A 47 4.95 31.53 15.30
N ALA A 48 4.66 31.20 16.54
CA ALA A 48 5.59 30.46 17.39
C ALA A 48 5.55 28.95 17.05
N THR A 49 6.43 28.20 17.69
CA THR A 49 6.29 26.73 17.77
C THR A 49 5.38 26.39 18.92
N ASP A 50 4.27 25.72 18.65
CA ASP A 50 3.42 25.11 19.68
C ASP A 50 3.83 23.65 19.94
N MET A 51 4.21 22.91 18.90
CA MET A 51 4.51 21.47 18.97
C MET A 51 5.72 21.06 18.13
N THR A 52 6.29 19.89 18.43
CA THR A 52 7.29 19.20 17.60
C THR A 52 6.75 17.84 17.16
N SER A 53 7.11 17.42 15.95
CA SER A 53 6.75 16.14 15.34
C SER A 53 7.92 15.15 15.32
N SER A 54 7.65 13.87 15.02
CA SER A 54 8.70 12.84 14.88
C SER A 54 9.61 13.06 13.66
N CYS A 55 9.12 13.70 12.61
CA CYS A 55 9.85 14.06 11.40
C CYS A 55 10.10 15.58 11.28
N GLY A 56 10.95 15.99 10.34
CA GLY A 56 11.14 17.41 9.97
C GLY A 56 11.99 18.26 10.91
N GLY A 57 12.65 17.65 11.89
CA GLY A 57 13.59 18.34 12.80
C GLY A 57 12.94 19.49 13.57
N GLY A 58 12.02 19.17 14.49
CA GLY A 58 11.09 20.12 15.12
C GLY A 58 11.66 21.39 15.78
N GLY A 59 10.76 22.33 16.06
CA GLY A 59 11.08 23.61 16.73
C GLY A 59 10.85 24.87 15.89
N SER A 60 9.93 24.81 14.93
CA SER A 60 9.65 25.87 13.94
C SER A 60 8.22 26.41 14.04
N ALA A 61 7.92 27.49 13.32
CA ALA A 61 6.58 28.06 13.25
C ALA A 61 5.58 27.03 12.71
N ASP A 62 4.48 26.80 13.43
CA ASP A 62 3.43 25.86 13.06
C ASP A 62 2.05 26.51 13.02
N ILE A 63 1.18 25.97 12.16
CA ILE A 63 -0.23 26.30 12.08
C ILE A 63 -1.08 25.03 12.14
N PHE A 64 -2.22 25.11 12.82
CA PHE A 64 -3.07 23.96 13.11
C PHE A 64 -4.46 24.07 12.47
N PHE A 65 -4.94 22.93 11.98
CA PHE A 65 -6.28 22.75 11.44
C PHE A 65 -6.98 21.60 12.16
N ALA A 66 -8.29 21.71 12.37
CA ALA A 66 -9.15 20.67 12.94
C ALA A 66 -9.96 20.05 11.81
N TYR A 67 -9.48 18.94 11.26
CA TYR A 67 -10.07 18.26 10.12
C TYR A 67 -11.15 17.28 10.57
N THR A 68 -12.36 17.43 10.04
CA THR A 68 -13.48 16.51 10.27
C THR A 68 -13.85 15.79 8.97
N PRO A 69 -13.52 14.50 8.82
CA PRO A 69 -13.80 13.71 7.62
C PRO A 69 -15.30 13.59 7.32
N SER A 70 -15.66 13.70 6.04
CA SER A 70 -17.04 13.59 5.56
C SER A 70 -17.51 12.15 5.36
N ILE A 71 -16.60 11.18 5.28
CA ILE A 71 -16.85 9.74 5.15
C ILE A 71 -15.82 8.94 5.96
N ASP A 72 -16.13 7.68 6.24
CA ASP A 72 -15.11 6.71 6.65
C ASP A 72 -14.21 6.42 5.45
N GLY A 73 -12.90 6.29 5.69
CA GLY A 73 -11.96 5.90 4.65
C GLY A 73 -10.54 6.38 4.92
N VAL A 74 -9.87 6.79 3.86
CA VAL A 74 -8.45 7.15 3.88
C VAL A 74 -8.26 8.56 3.33
N ALA A 75 -7.58 9.41 4.09
CA ALA A 75 -7.37 10.80 3.78
C ALA A 75 -5.98 11.05 3.18
N THR A 76 -5.92 11.95 2.21
CA THR A 76 -4.68 12.55 1.71
C THR A 76 -4.64 14.00 2.15
N ILE A 77 -3.54 14.40 2.79
CA ILE A 77 -3.30 15.74 3.32
C ILE A 77 -1.96 16.22 2.77
N ALA A 78 -1.99 17.16 1.83
CA ALA A 78 -0.81 17.63 1.13
C ALA A 78 -0.61 19.14 1.30
N THR A 79 0.65 19.57 1.31
CA THR A 79 1.04 20.99 1.26
C THR A 79 1.69 21.36 -0.07
N CYS A 80 1.61 20.47 -1.07
CA CYS A 80 2.22 20.62 -2.38
C CYS A 80 1.86 21.95 -3.06
N GLY A 81 2.88 22.70 -3.48
CA GLY A 81 2.72 24.04 -4.03
C GLY A 81 2.88 25.17 -3.00
N SER A 82 3.16 24.85 -1.74
CA SER A 82 3.60 25.82 -0.73
C SER A 82 4.96 26.44 -1.07
N THR A 83 5.22 27.63 -0.54
CA THR A 83 6.41 28.43 -0.92
C THR A 83 7.64 28.20 -0.04
N PHE A 84 7.54 27.28 0.91
CA PHE A 84 8.58 26.96 1.87
C PHE A 84 8.61 25.47 2.12
N ASP A 85 9.68 25.07 2.80
CA ASP A 85 9.96 23.70 3.22
C ASP A 85 9.01 23.30 4.36
N THR A 86 8.03 22.44 4.09
CA THR A 86 6.96 22.14 5.06
C THR A 86 7.22 20.86 5.84
N VAL A 87 6.55 20.71 6.97
CA VAL A 87 6.40 19.44 7.68
C VAL A 87 4.92 19.30 8.00
N VAL A 88 4.29 18.19 7.62
CA VAL A 88 2.89 17.90 7.97
C VAL A 88 2.83 16.78 9.00
N SER A 89 1.99 16.92 10.03
CA SER A 89 1.67 15.81 10.93
C SER A 89 0.20 15.76 11.30
N ALA A 90 -0.31 14.54 11.46
CA ALA A 90 -1.67 14.27 11.92
C ALA A 90 -1.66 13.90 13.40
N LEU A 91 -2.63 14.41 14.15
CA LEU A 91 -2.66 14.35 15.61
C LEU A 91 -4.06 14.01 16.13
N VAL A 92 -4.11 13.27 17.23
CA VAL A 92 -5.30 13.11 18.08
C VAL A 92 -5.09 13.88 19.39
N ASP A 93 -6.14 14.58 19.81
CA ASP A 93 -6.17 15.37 21.06
C ASP A 93 -4.98 16.34 21.23
N CYS A 94 -4.41 16.83 20.11
CA CYS A 94 -3.23 17.69 20.13
C CYS A 94 -2.04 17.12 20.94
N SER A 95 -1.88 15.81 21.01
CA SER A 95 -0.85 15.18 21.86
C SER A 95 -0.35 13.83 21.35
N ILE A 96 -1.13 13.13 20.55
CA ILE A 96 -0.76 11.83 19.98
C ILE A 96 -0.56 12.04 18.49
N GLU A 97 0.67 11.89 18.02
CA GLU A 97 0.97 11.88 16.58
C GLU A 97 0.54 10.55 15.97
N LEU A 98 -0.26 10.63 14.90
CA LEU A 98 -0.68 9.51 14.08
C LEU A 98 0.33 9.25 12.97
N ASP A 99 0.79 10.32 12.33
CA ASP A 99 1.66 10.25 11.16
C ASP A 99 2.39 11.59 10.94
N CYS A 100 3.52 11.56 10.24
CA CYS A 100 4.36 12.73 9.94
C CYS A 100 5.13 12.55 8.62
N ASN A 101 5.13 13.60 7.79
CA ASN A 101 5.96 13.68 6.59
C ASN A 101 6.64 15.07 6.50
N ASP A 102 7.91 15.09 6.09
CA ASP A 102 8.73 16.29 5.87
C ASP A 102 8.84 16.59 4.38
N ASP A 103 9.32 15.64 3.58
CA ASP A 103 9.57 15.84 2.14
C ASP A 103 8.62 14.99 1.26
N SER A 104 7.90 15.70 0.41
CA SER A 104 7.03 15.28 -0.67
C SER A 104 6.94 16.37 -1.74
N CYS A 105 6.68 15.98 -2.99
CA CYS A 105 6.53 16.89 -4.14
C CYS A 105 7.64 17.97 -4.20
N GLY A 106 8.87 17.61 -3.83
CA GLY A 106 10.01 18.51 -3.66
C GLY A 106 10.41 18.67 -2.20
N LEU A 107 10.12 19.84 -1.61
CA LEU A 107 10.38 20.17 -0.19
C LEU A 107 9.05 20.43 0.55
N GLN A 108 7.93 19.99 -0.01
CA GLN A 108 6.63 20.14 0.67
C GLN A 108 6.33 18.80 1.33
N SER A 109 5.11 18.52 1.77
CA SER A 109 4.85 17.31 2.53
C SER A 109 3.48 16.74 2.19
N GLU A 110 3.33 15.43 2.33
CA GLU A 110 2.06 14.72 2.11
C GLU A 110 1.90 13.60 3.13
N LEU A 111 0.77 13.57 3.83
CA LEU A 111 0.26 12.36 4.48
C LEU A 111 -0.67 11.69 3.49
N PHE A 112 -0.36 10.47 3.12
CA PHE A 112 -1.15 9.68 2.19
C PHE A 112 -1.79 8.50 2.93
N ASN A 113 -3.00 8.12 2.52
CA ASN A 113 -3.71 6.95 3.03
C ASN A 113 -3.97 6.95 4.56
N LEU A 114 -4.07 8.13 5.18
CA LEU A 114 -4.30 8.25 6.63
C LEU A 114 -5.70 7.72 6.98
N PRO A 115 -5.85 6.66 7.80
CA PRO A 115 -7.16 6.14 8.16
C PRO A 115 -7.96 7.16 8.96
N VAL A 116 -9.18 7.44 8.51
CA VAL A 116 -10.08 8.41 9.13
C VAL A 116 -11.50 7.89 9.23
N GLN A 117 -12.21 8.37 10.26
CA GLN A 117 -13.60 8.00 10.53
C GLN A 117 -14.51 9.22 10.39
N GLN A 118 -15.66 9.03 9.75
CA GLN A 118 -16.63 10.08 9.50
C GLN A 118 -16.98 10.82 10.80
N GLY A 119 -16.84 12.13 10.80
CA GLY A 119 -17.21 12.98 11.94
C GLY A 119 -16.25 12.94 13.13
N ASN A 120 -15.21 12.10 13.12
CA ASN A 120 -14.18 12.08 14.15
C ASN A 120 -13.08 13.08 13.78
N THR A 121 -13.05 14.22 14.48
CA THR A 121 -12.07 15.28 14.23
C THR A 121 -10.65 14.85 14.61
N ILE A 122 -9.71 15.01 13.69
CA ILE A 122 -8.27 14.96 13.94
C ILE A 122 -7.67 16.35 13.75
N PHE A 123 -6.44 16.55 14.22
CA PHE A 123 -5.72 17.80 14.05
C PHE A 123 -4.58 17.64 13.05
N ILE A 124 -4.43 18.61 12.16
CA ILE A 124 -3.35 18.67 11.19
C ILE A 124 -2.44 19.81 11.61
N ARG A 125 -1.16 19.50 11.83
CA ARG A 125 -0.12 20.50 12.03
C ARG A 125 0.63 20.67 10.70
N VAL A 126 0.78 21.91 10.26
CA VAL A 126 1.69 22.28 9.17
C VAL A 126 2.75 23.19 9.74
N ALA A 127 4.01 22.78 9.66
CA ALA A 127 5.14 23.52 10.16
C ALA A 127 6.18 23.74 9.07
N ARG A 128 7.21 24.51 9.41
CA ARG A 128 8.41 24.65 8.59
C ARG A 128 9.44 23.56 8.95
N TYR A 129 10.20 23.06 8.00
CA TYR A 129 11.35 22.21 8.28
C TYR A 129 12.42 22.92 9.15
N GLY A 130 12.99 22.18 10.11
CA GLY A 130 14.07 22.64 10.97
C GLY A 130 13.63 23.49 12.17
N SER A 131 14.52 24.36 12.64
CA SER A 131 14.39 25.08 13.93
C SER A 131 14.24 26.60 13.79
N THR A 132 13.86 27.07 12.60
CA THR A 132 13.64 28.50 12.36
C THR A 132 12.15 28.84 12.42
N ASN A 133 11.81 29.92 13.12
CA ASN A 133 10.42 30.40 13.29
C ASN A 133 9.99 31.37 12.18
N ASP A 134 10.48 31.13 10.96
CA ASP A 134 10.13 31.87 9.75
C ASP A 134 9.19 31.04 8.88
N GLY A 135 8.01 30.76 9.41
CA GLY A 135 6.89 30.23 8.63
C GLY A 135 6.54 31.09 7.42
N GLY A 136 5.52 30.73 6.67
CA GLY A 136 5.21 31.43 5.44
C GLY A 136 3.83 31.12 4.87
N PRO A 137 3.49 31.75 3.73
CA PRO A 137 2.27 31.44 3.00
C PRO A 137 2.37 30.09 2.31
N GLY A 138 1.29 29.32 2.38
CA GLY A 138 1.19 27.98 1.80
C GLY A 138 -0.24 27.60 1.42
N THR A 139 -0.37 26.37 0.91
CA THR A 139 -1.63 25.71 0.61
C THR A 139 -1.72 24.41 1.38
N LEU A 140 -2.93 24.06 1.82
CA LEU A 140 -3.27 22.79 2.43
C LEU A 140 -4.41 22.18 1.61
N ASP A 141 -4.13 21.03 1.00
CA ASP A 141 -5.08 20.26 0.20
C ASP A 141 -5.47 19.00 0.96
N ILE A 142 -6.77 18.84 1.22
CA ILE A 142 -7.32 17.69 1.94
C ILE A 142 -8.33 16.98 1.04
N SER A 143 -8.15 15.67 0.87
CA SER A 143 -9.14 14.82 0.22
C SER A 143 -9.34 13.54 1.03
N VAL A 144 -10.48 12.89 0.82
CA VAL A 144 -10.76 11.58 1.41
C VAL A 144 -11.37 10.68 0.34
N ALA A 145 -10.96 9.43 0.33
CA ALA A 145 -11.57 8.37 -0.44
C ALA A 145 -12.21 7.36 0.53
N PRO A 146 -13.25 6.63 0.11
CA PRO A 146 -13.71 5.44 0.84
C PRO A 146 -12.52 4.50 1.12
N PRO A 147 -12.59 3.66 2.16
CA PRO A 147 -11.54 2.67 2.36
C PRO A 147 -11.48 1.75 1.13
N PRO A 148 -10.30 1.17 0.81
CA PRO A 148 -10.23 0.13 -0.20
C PRO A 148 -11.27 -0.96 0.10
N PRO A 149 -11.96 -1.51 -0.92
CA PRO A 149 -12.81 -2.66 -0.69
C PRO A 149 -11.98 -3.82 -0.11
N PRO A 150 -12.60 -4.75 0.64
CA PRO A 150 -11.95 -6.00 1.02
C PRO A 150 -11.31 -6.65 -0.21
N PRO A 151 -10.19 -7.36 -0.05
CA PRO A 151 -9.47 -7.90 -1.18
C PRO A 151 -10.38 -8.92 -1.87
N GLN A 152 -10.32 -8.97 -3.19
CA GLN A 152 -11.11 -9.93 -3.97
C GLN A 152 -10.71 -11.37 -3.60
N TRP A 153 -9.43 -11.55 -3.28
CA TRP A 153 -8.88 -12.80 -2.78
C TRP A 153 -7.82 -12.49 -1.70
N ASP A 154 -7.86 -13.21 -0.60
CA ASP A 154 -6.99 -13.04 0.57
C ASP A 154 -6.18 -14.31 0.81
N GLU A 155 -4.88 -14.20 1.02
CA GLU A 155 -3.99 -15.37 1.20
C GLU A 155 -4.46 -16.28 2.34
N THR A 156 -4.88 -15.71 3.46
CA THR A 156 -5.24 -16.49 4.64
C THR A 156 -6.67 -16.98 4.52
N ALA A 157 -7.60 -16.09 4.20
CA ALA A 157 -9.03 -16.41 4.18
C ALA A 157 -9.44 -17.25 2.96
N ASN A 158 -8.75 -17.10 1.83
CA ASN A 158 -9.03 -17.84 0.60
C ASN A 158 -7.93 -18.85 0.25
N GLY A 159 -6.65 -18.50 0.41
CA GLY A 159 -5.51 -19.38 0.14
C GLY A 159 -5.20 -20.40 1.23
N GLY A 160 -5.74 -20.20 2.44
CA GLY A 160 -5.62 -21.14 3.55
C GLY A 160 -4.41 -20.93 4.46
N GLY A 161 -3.67 -19.85 4.28
CA GLY A 161 -2.56 -19.44 5.14
C GLY A 161 -1.62 -18.48 4.43
N ASP A 162 -0.43 -18.32 5.02
CA ASP A 162 0.69 -17.55 4.52
C ASP A 162 1.11 -17.96 3.09
N ALA A 163 1.35 -16.99 2.21
CA ALA A 163 1.79 -17.28 0.87
C ALA A 163 3.28 -17.63 0.87
N GLY A 164 3.70 -18.56 0.01
CA GLY A 164 5.11 -18.97 0.02
C GLY A 164 6.01 -17.98 -0.70
N ASP A 165 7.29 -18.06 -0.34
CA ASP A 165 8.37 -17.16 -0.74
C ASP A 165 9.16 -17.63 -1.98
N SER A 166 8.71 -18.66 -2.69
CA SER A 166 9.52 -19.27 -3.77
C SER A 166 8.72 -19.60 -5.02
N ILE A 167 9.45 -19.76 -6.13
CA ILE A 167 8.91 -20.20 -7.43
C ILE A 167 8.28 -21.60 -7.39
N SER A 168 8.39 -22.32 -6.27
CA SER A 168 7.81 -23.65 -6.05
C SER A 168 6.74 -23.69 -4.96
N ASN A 169 6.53 -22.61 -4.21
CA ASN A 169 5.61 -22.56 -3.07
C ASN A 169 4.67 -21.35 -3.10
N TYR A 170 4.53 -20.67 -4.25
CA TYR A 170 3.58 -19.57 -4.40
C TYR A 170 2.12 -20.04 -4.18
N GLN A 171 1.25 -19.10 -3.82
CA GLN A 171 -0.19 -19.35 -3.85
C GLN A 171 -0.80 -18.95 -5.20
N THR A 172 -1.91 -19.59 -5.57
CA THR A 172 -2.63 -19.26 -6.81
C THR A 172 -4.00 -18.69 -6.45
N PRO A 173 -4.20 -17.37 -6.58
CA PRO A 173 -5.51 -16.75 -6.40
C PRO A 173 -6.57 -17.42 -7.25
N THR A 174 -7.77 -17.62 -6.70
CA THR A 174 -8.92 -18.25 -7.38
C THR A 174 -10.14 -17.33 -7.40
N GLY A 175 -10.88 -17.34 -8.49
CA GLY A 175 -12.04 -16.47 -8.64
C GLY A 175 -12.52 -16.33 -10.09
N THR A 176 -13.21 -15.23 -10.38
CA THR A 176 -13.73 -14.93 -11.72
C THR A 176 -13.12 -13.63 -12.22
N ASN A 177 -12.55 -13.66 -13.42
CA ASN A 177 -11.90 -12.50 -14.04
C ASN A 177 -12.81 -11.25 -14.09
N PRO A 178 -12.22 -10.05 -13.96
CA PRO A 178 -10.80 -9.78 -13.74
C PRO A 178 -10.33 -10.07 -12.30
N LEU A 179 -9.01 -10.22 -12.12
CA LEU A 179 -8.38 -10.19 -10.80
C LEU A 179 -7.98 -8.74 -10.52
N THR A 180 -8.67 -8.10 -9.58
CA THR A 180 -8.51 -6.68 -9.29
C THR A 180 -7.85 -6.40 -7.96
N SER A 181 -7.85 -7.37 -7.03
CA SER A 181 -7.09 -7.21 -5.79
C SER A 181 -6.72 -8.51 -5.10
N ILE A 182 -5.57 -8.50 -4.43
CA ILE A 182 -5.10 -9.53 -3.51
C ILE A 182 -4.83 -8.87 -2.15
N GLY A 183 -5.13 -9.56 -1.05
CA GLY A 183 -4.76 -9.15 0.30
C GLY A 183 -3.84 -10.18 0.96
N GLY A 184 -2.91 -9.69 1.76
CA GLY A 184 -1.99 -10.52 2.53
C GLY A 184 -1.39 -9.77 3.72
N SER A 185 -0.47 -10.43 4.42
CA SER A 185 0.15 -9.95 5.65
C SER A 185 1.56 -10.51 5.80
N PHE A 186 2.48 -9.62 6.15
CA PHE A 186 3.81 -10.00 6.59
C PHE A 186 3.73 -10.46 8.05
N ASP A 187 3.68 -11.78 8.24
CA ASP A 187 3.51 -12.43 9.54
C ASP A 187 4.84 -12.54 10.30
N THR A 188 5.96 -12.56 9.57
CA THR A 188 7.31 -12.71 10.15
C THR A 188 8.36 -11.77 9.56
N ASP A 189 9.56 -11.77 10.16
CA ASP A 189 10.68 -10.97 9.66
C ASP A 189 11.20 -11.52 8.34
N GLY A 190 11.26 -10.67 7.31
CA GLY A 190 11.69 -11.04 5.97
C GLY A 190 10.66 -11.84 5.19
N ASP A 191 9.39 -11.71 5.56
CA ASP A 191 8.29 -12.41 4.90
C ASP A 191 8.15 -12.00 3.43
N VAL A 192 7.77 -12.97 2.62
CA VAL A 192 7.58 -12.79 1.19
C VAL A 192 6.42 -13.63 0.70
N ASP A 193 5.46 -12.93 0.14
CA ASP A 193 4.27 -13.54 -0.43
C ASP A 193 4.38 -13.58 -1.94
N MET A 194 4.42 -14.79 -2.51
CA MET A 194 4.38 -14.98 -3.96
C MET A 194 3.03 -15.52 -4.42
N TYR A 195 2.51 -14.90 -5.48
CA TYR A 195 1.25 -15.24 -6.12
C TYR A 195 1.43 -15.52 -7.61
N LEU A 196 0.81 -16.60 -8.10
CA LEU A 196 0.69 -16.84 -9.55
C LEU A 196 -0.51 -16.08 -10.10
N ILE A 197 -0.27 -15.14 -11.01
CA ILE A 197 -1.30 -14.36 -11.71
C ILE A 197 -1.18 -14.52 -13.22
N ASP A 198 -2.24 -14.25 -13.98
CA ASP A 198 -2.17 -14.07 -15.43
C ASP A 198 -2.26 -12.59 -15.77
N VAL A 199 -1.30 -12.06 -16.51
CA VAL A 199 -1.38 -10.71 -17.06
C VAL A 199 -2.08 -10.81 -18.41
N CYS A 200 -3.40 -10.63 -18.41
CA CYS A 200 -4.24 -10.83 -19.59
C CYS A 200 -4.31 -9.61 -20.52
N ASP A 201 -3.96 -8.42 -20.03
CA ASP A 201 -3.83 -7.20 -20.84
C ASP A 201 -2.60 -6.38 -20.42
N PRO A 202 -1.40 -6.72 -20.94
CA PRO A 202 -0.16 -6.02 -20.60
C PRO A 202 -0.22 -4.52 -20.88
N ALA A 203 -0.99 -4.06 -21.88
CA ALA A 203 -1.08 -2.64 -22.21
C ALA A 203 -1.78 -1.82 -21.11
N ASN A 204 -2.63 -2.47 -20.30
CA ASN A 204 -3.33 -1.86 -19.17
C ASN A 204 -2.96 -2.53 -17.84
N PHE A 205 -1.85 -3.28 -17.80
CA PHE A 205 -1.41 -3.91 -16.56
C PHE A 205 -0.83 -2.85 -15.62
N SER A 206 -1.29 -2.89 -14.37
CA SER A 206 -0.60 -2.24 -13.26
C SER A 206 -0.91 -2.96 -11.97
N ALA A 207 -0.02 -2.85 -11.00
CA ALA A 207 -0.21 -3.32 -9.65
C ALA A 207 0.35 -2.28 -8.67
N THR A 208 -0.44 -1.88 -7.67
CA THR A 208 -0.04 -0.98 -6.58
C THR A 208 -0.31 -1.64 -5.25
N THR A 209 0.62 -1.52 -4.31
CA THR A 209 0.38 -1.89 -2.92
C THR A 209 -0.31 -0.75 -2.14
N TYR A 210 -1.14 -1.11 -1.17
CA TYR A 210 -1.72 -0.18 -0.20
C TYR A 210 -1.64 -0.80 1.20
N GLN A 211 -1.30 -0.01 2.21
CA GLN A 211 -1.39 -0.47 3.59
C GLN A 211 -2.83 -0.41 4.09
N THR A 212 -3.30 -1.44 4.78
CA THR A 212 -4.68 -1.50 5.29
C THR A 212 -4.82 -1.34 6.79
N ASP A 213 -3.74 -1.47 7.54
CA ASP A 213 -3.73 -1.40 9.00
C ASP A 213 -3.22 -0.07 9.56
N GLY A 214 -2.71 0.81 8.70
CA GLY A 214 -2.14 2.10 9.09
C GLY A 214 -0.80 1.98 9.84
N LEU A 215 -0.12 0.82 9.77
CA LEU A 215 1.19 0.61 10.39
C LEU A 215 2.35 1.23 9.59
N GLY A 216 2.08 1.76 8.39
CA GLY A 216 3.09 2.42 7.56
C GLY A 216 4.16 1.46 7.06
N VAL A 217 3.78 0.22 6.76
CA VAL A 217 4.70 -0.78 6.19
C VAL A 217 5.20 -0.30 4.84
N ASP A 218 6.52 -0.31 4.71
CA ASP A 218 7.24 -0.03 3.48
C ASP A 218 7.28 -1.29 2.62
N THR A 219 6.59 -1.25 1.49
CA THR A 219 6.40 -2.42 0.63
C THR A 219 7.34 -2.39 -0.56
N ARG A 220 7.55 -3.58 -1.14
CA ARG A 220 8.24 -3.81 -2.39
C ARG A 220 7.42 -4.73 -3.27
N LEU A 221 7.40 -4.46 -4.57
CA LEU A 221 6.64 -5.24 -5.53
C LEU A 221 7.52 -5.72 -6.68
N PHE A 222 7.51 -7.02 -6.91
CA PHE A 222 8.30 -7.68 -7.94
C PHE A 222 7.40 -8.48 -8.87
N LEU A 223 7.80 -8.55 -10.14
CA LEU A 223 7.22 -9.48 -11.10
C LEU A 223 8.33 -10.37 -11.66
N PHE A 224 8.10 -11.67 -11.65
CA PHE A 224 8.96 -12.68 -12.25
C PHE A 224 8.19 -13.49 -13.29
N LYS A 225 8.90 -14.05 -14.26
CA LYS A 225 8.40 -15.18 -15.03
C LYS A 225 8.29 -16.41 -14.13
N THR A 226 7.53 -17.41 -14.56
CA THR A 226 7.36 -18.67 -13.82
C THR A 226 8.65 -19.49 -13.67
N ASP A 227 9.70 -19.20 -14.44
CA ASP A 227 11.04 -19.77 -14.27
C ASP A 227 11.93 -19.01 -13.28
N GLY A 228 11.40 -17.98 -12.62
CA GLY A 228 12.13 -17.12 -11.68
C GLY A 228 12.91 -15.97 -12.33
N THR A 229 12.88 -15.82 -13.66
CA THR A 229 13.53 -14.68 -14.32
C THR A 229 12.81 -13.38 -13.97
N GLY A 230 13.54 -12.39 -13.44
CA GLY A 230 12.99 -11.08 -13.10
C GLY A 230 12.45 -10.31 -14.32
N VAL A 231 11.32 -9.60 -14.13
CA VAL A 231 10.66 -8.79 -15.17
C VAL A 231 10.69 -7.32 -14.80
N THR A 232 10.09 -6.96 -13.66
CA THR A 232 10.03 -5.58 -13.15
C THR A 232 10.02 -5.58 -11.64
N PHE A 233 10.45 -4.47 -11.06
CA PHE A 233 10.49 -4.21 -9.63
C PHE A 233 10.25 -2.73 -9.36
N ASN A 234 9.61 -2.44 -8.23
CA ASN A 234 9.57 -1.12 -7.64
C ASN A 234 9.51 -1.20 -6.10
N ASP A 235 10.19 -0.25 -5.44
CA ASP A 235 10.19 -0.06 -3.98
C ASP A 235 9.10 0.98 -3.66
N ASP A 236 9.35 2.23 -4.06
CA ASP A 236 8.44 3.36 -3.84
C ASP A 236 7.75 3.80 -5.13
N VAL A 237 6.49 4.23 -5.03
CA VAL A 237 5.71 4.81 -6.13
C VAL A 237 6.56 5.85 -6.89
N PRO A 238 6.70 5.73 -8.22
CA PRO A 238 7.53 6.65 -8.99
C PRO A 238 7.10 8.12 -8.95
N ASP A 239 8.10 9.01 -9.05
CA ASP A 239 7.86 10.46 -9.03
C ASP A 239 6.84 10.91 -10.07
N GLY A 240 5.92 11.81 -9.67
CA GLY A 240 4.87 12.38 -10.50
C GLY A 240 3.59 11.55 -10.59
N LEU A 241 3.48 10.44 -9.86
CA LEU A 241 2.24 9.70 -9.65
C LEU A 241 1.58 10.10 -8.31
N PRO A 242 0.25 10.03 -8.17
CA PRO A 242 -0.39 10.23 -6.87
C PRO A 242 0.21 9.26 -5.83
N GLY A 243 0.78 9.77 -4.73
CA GLY A 243 1.56 8.96 -3.78
C GLY A 243 3.09 9.00 -3.97
N ASP A 244 3.61 10.03 -4.65
CA ASP A 244 5.03 10.35 -5.00
C ASP A 244 6.08 10.22 -3.85
N THR A 245 5.68 9.97 -2.60
CA THR A 245 6.59 9.81 -1.43
C THR A 245 6.13 8.75 -0.45
N THR A 246 5.42 7.76 -0.97
CA THR A 246 4.78 6.74 -0.15
C THR A 246 5.65 5.51 -0.04
N LEU A 247 5.56 4.86 1.11
CA LEU A 247 6.06 3.53 1.44
C LEU A 247 5.29 2.42 0.68
N THR A 248 4.75 2.75 -0.50
CA THR A 248 3.97 1.86 -1.36
C THR A 248 4.68 1.67 -2.69
N SER A 249 4.46 0.54 -3.34
CA SER A 249 5.09 0.18 -4.60
C SER A 249 4.10 0.22 -5.76
N TYR A 250 4.60 0.51 -6.95
CA TYR A 250 3.86 0.45 -8.21
C TYR A 250 4.68 -0.18 -9.33
N ILE A 251 4.11 -1.18 -9.98
CA ILE A 251 4.60 -1.72 -11.25
C ILE A 251 3.54 -1.57 -12.33
N SER A 252 3.97 -1.49 -13.59
CA SER A 252 3.11 -1.32 -14.74
C SER A 252 3.46 -2.32 -15.85
N GLY A 253 2.62 -2.35 -16.88
CA GLY A 253 2.85 -3.14 -18.08
C GLY A 253 4.07 -2.73 -18.91
N GLN A 254 4.82 -1.69 -18.54
CA GLN A 254 5.89 -1.14 -19.36
C GLN A 254 7.01 -2.15 -19.69
N PHE A 255 7.26 -3.10 -18.77
CA PHE A 255 8.26 -4.18 -18.94
C PHE A 255 7.62 -5.56 -19.12
N VAL A 256 6.30 -5.64 -19.15
CA VAL A 256 5.56 -6.88 -19.40
C VAL A 256 5.35 -7.05 -20.90
N ALA A 257 6.25 -7.82 -21.53
CA ALA A 257 6.31 -7.92 -22.98
C ALA A 257 5.12 -8.67 -23.60
N ASP A 258 4.63 -9.71 -22.92
CA ASP A 258 3.65 -10.66 -23.46
C ASP A 258 2.56 -10.93 -22.41
N PRO A 259 1.30 -11.20 -22.82
CA PRO A 259 0.32 -11.75 -21.91
C PRO A 259 0.72 -13.16 -21.45
N GLY A 260 0.36 -13.53 -20.22
CA GLY A 260 0.61 -14.87 -19.69
C GLY A 260 0.82 -14.90 -18.18
N GLN A 261 1.25 -16.07 -17.69
CA GLN A 261 1.48 -16.30 -16.27
C GLN A 261 2.76 -15.62 -15.78
N TYR A 262 2.64 -14.94 -14.64
CA TYR A 262 3.73 -14.31 -13.91
C TYR A 262 3.61 -14.61 -12.41
N LEU A 263 4.74 -14.58 -11.72
CA LEU A 263 4.80 -14.60 -10.26
C LEU A 263 4.90 -13.16 -9.78
N LEU A 264 3.87 -12.70 -9.08
CA LEU A 264 3.85 -11.44 -8.35
C LEU A 264 4.39 -11.72 -6.95
N ALA A 265 5.43 -11.02 -6.52
CA ALA A 265 5.94 -11.12 -5.15
C ALA A 265 5.78 -9.78 -4.43
N VAL A 266 5.30 -9.83 -3.18
CA VAL A 266 5.17 -8.67 -2.30
C VAL A 266 6.07 -8.90 -1.10
N THR A 267 6.86 -7.89 -0.73
CA THR A 267 7.75 -7.96 0.43
C THR A 267 7.72 -6.65 1.20
N THR A 268 8.34 -6.61 2.37
CA THR A 268 8.66 -5.36 3.06
C THR A 268 9.98 -4.75 2.54
N TYR A 269 10.26 -3.52 2.95
CA TYR A 269 11.52 -2.84 2.72
C TYR A 269 12.71 -3.68 3.20
N ASP A 270 13.79 -3.55 2.43
CA ASP A 270 15.06 -4.25 2.58
C ASP A 270 15.02 -5.78 2.51
N VAL A 271 13.91 -6.36 2.04
CA VAL A 271 13.89 -7.74 1.53
C VAL A 271 14.32 -7.71 0.07
N THR A 272 15.37 -8.47 -0.25
CA THR A 272 16.08 -8.40 -1.53
C THR A 272 16.07 -9.74 -2.25
N ALA A 273 15.60 -9.73 -3.49
CA ALA A 273 15.66 -10.89 -4.39
C ALA A 273 17.10 -11.19 -4.81
N VAL A 274 17.59 -12.41 -4.53
CA VAL A 274 18.95 -12.84 -4.87
C VAL A 274 18.97 -14.12 -5.71
N ASP A 275 19.99 -14.25 -6.53
CA ASP A 275 20.27 -15.47 -7.29
C ASP A 275 20.95 -16.56 -6.44
N ALA A 276 21.26 -17.70 -7.06
CA ALA A 276 21.84 -18.86 -6.37
C ALA A 276 23.24 -18.62 -5.78
N ASP A 277 23.96 -17.58 -6.25
CA ASP A 277 25.25 -17.17 -5.71
C ASP A 277 25.08 -16.09 -4.60
N GLY A 278 23.84 -15.71 -4.28
CA GLY A 278 23.52 -14.65 -3.33
C GLY A 278 23.70 -13.24 -3.91
N SER A 279 23.74 -13.10 -5.23
CA SER A 279 23.85 -11.81 -5.90
C SER A 279 22.48 -11.18 -6.13
N GLU A 280 22.33 -9.90 -5.80
CA GLU A 280 21.07 -9.16 -5.95
C GLU A 280 20.63 -9.10 -7.42
N ILE A 281 19.36 -9.41 -7.68
CA ILE A 281 18.77 -9.34 -9.03
C ILE A 281 18.53 -7.88 -9.46
N TRP A 282 18.16 -7.02 -8.50
CA TRP A 282 18.04 -5.57 -8.66
C TRP A 282 18.94 -4.88 -7.65
N ASN A 283 19.60 -3.78 -8.03
CA ASN A 283 20.38 -2.96 -7.08
C ASN A 283 19.44 -2.30 -6.05
N GLY A 284 19.86 -2.01 -4.83
CA GLY A 284 18.97 -1.36 -3.84
C GLY A 284 18.49 0.07 -4.13
N THR A 285 19.00 0.77 -5.15
CA THR A 285 18.60 2.16 -5.49
C THR A 285 18.66 2.43 -7.00
N PRO A 286 17.91 3.41 -7.53
CA PRO A 286 16.92 4.28 -6.86
C PRO A 286 15.64 3.55 -6.44
N PHE A 287 14.96 4.04 -5.40
CA PHE A 287 13.76 3.41 -4.82
C PHE A 287 12.48 3.72 -5.62
N ASN A 288 12.34 4.99 -6.01
CA ASN A 288 11.19 5.59 -6.70
C ASN A 288 11.18 5.37 -8.23
N VAL A 289 11.70 4.23 -8.70
CA VAL A 289 11.76 3.94 -10.14
C VAL A 289 11.38 2.49 -10.39
N GLU A 290 10.33 2.28 -11.19
CA GLU A 290 10.03 0.97 -11.75
C GLU A 290 11.12 0.59 -12.77
N ARG A 291 11.68 -0.61 -12.67
CA ARG A 291 12.81 -1.03 -13.52
C ARG A 291 12.95 -2.54 -13.71
N THR A 292 13.55 -2.91 -14.84
CA THR A 292 14.03 -4.27 -15.11
C THR A 292 15.22 -4.65 -14.22
N PRO A 293 15.52 -5.95 -14.07
CA PRO A 293 16.73 -6.42 -13.37
C PRO A 293 18.00 -5.68 -13.81
N ASP A 294 18.74 -5.15 -12.85
CA ASP A 294 19.94 -4.34 -13.08
C ASP A 294 21.08 -4.61 -12.07
N GLY A 295 20.88 -5.56 -11.15
CA GLY A 295 21.85 -5.98 -10.16
C GLY A 295 22.87 -6.98 -10.70
N PRO A 296 23.88 -7.37 -9.89
CA PRO A 296 24.89 -8.34 -10.31
C PRO A 296 24.32 -9.72 -10.67
N GLY A 297 23.18 -10.11 -10.09
CA GLY A 297 22.43 -11.33 -10.36
C GLY A 297 21.35 -11.19 -11.45
N ALA A 298 21.25 -10.05 -12.14
CA ALA A 298 20.14 -9.73 -13.06
C ALA A 298 19.88 -10.74 -14.20
N LEU A 299 20.89 -11.53 -14.56
CA LEU A 299 20.77 -12.54 -15.64
C LEU A 299 20.33 -13.92 -15.14
N ASN A 300 20.20 -14.09 -13.83
CA ASN A 300 19.91 -15.35 -13.18
C ASN A 300 18.49 -15.34 -12.58
N PRO A 301 17.86 -16.52 -12.44
CA PRO A 301 16.55 -16.61 -11.80
C PRO A 301 16.65 -16.37 -10.28
N LEU A 302 15.53 -15.97 -9.70
CA LEU A 302 15.30 -15.94 -8.26
C LEU A 302 15.64 -17.28 -7.63
N ALA A 303 16.49 -17.26 -6.61
CA ALA A 303 16.81 -18.44 -5.81
C ALA A 303 16.37 -18.32 -4.36
N SER A 304 16.48 -17.13 -3.77
CA SER A 304 16.07 -16.87 -2.39
C SER A 304 15.92 -15.36 -2.14
N TRP A 305 15.55 -15.03 -0.90
CA TRP A 305 15.46 -13.65 -0.41
C TRP A 305 16.48 -13.42 0.70
N SER A 306 17.02 -12.20 0.77
CA SER A 306 17.81 -11.75 1.92
C SER A 306 17.12 -10.58 2.59
N SER A 307 16.89 -10.67 3.90
CA SER A 307 16.36 -9.58 4.74
C SER A 307 17.49 -8.97 5.59
N SER A 308 17.47 -7.64 5.74
CA SER A 308 18.23 -6.91 6.75
C SER A 308 17.37 -6.02 7.65
N PHE A 309 16.04 -6.08 7.49
CA PHE A 309 15.10 -5.26 8.23
C PHE A 309 13.85 -6.07 8.57
N SER A 310 13.24 -5.75 9.72
CA SER A 310 12.05 -6.41 10.23
C SER A 310 10.90 -5.43 10.24
N ASP A 311 9.92 -5.69 9.39
CA ASP A 311 8.63 -5.02 9.41
C ASP A 311 7.53 -6.08 9.30
N ILE A 312 6.37 -5.82 9.90
CA ILE A 312 5.21 -6.70 9.87
C ILE A 312 3.95 -5.87 9.68
N GLY A 313 2.97 -6.40 8.98
CA GLY A 313 1.69 -5.73 8.78
C GLY A 313 0.94 -6.24 7.56
N SER A 314 -0.25 -5.72 7.34
CA SER A 314 -1.13 -6.14 6.25
C SER A 314 -1.04 -5.22 5.05
N TYR A 315 -1.08 -5.82 3.87
CA TYR A 315 -1.09 -5.10 2.60
C TYR A 315 -2.24 -5.59 1.72
N HIS A 316 -2.61 -4.71 0.79
CA HIS A 316 -3.40 -5.03 -0.38
C HIS A 316 -2.59 -4.74 -1.62
N VAL A 317 -2.78 -5.53 -2.67
CA VAL A 317 -2.38 -5.18 -4.03
C VAL A 317 -3.64 -4.90 -4.83
N GLU A 318 -3.80 -3.70 -5.39
CA GLU A 318 -4.81 -3.43 -6.41
C GLU A 318 -4.20 -3.54 -7.79
N MET A 319 -4.96 -4.11 -8.74
CA MET A 319 -4.46 -4.42 -10.06
C MET A 319 -5.44 -4.08 -11.18
N THR A 320 -4.90 -3.72 -12.33
CA THR A 320 -5.61 -3.68 -13.62
C THR A 320 -4.89 -4.55 -14.63
N GLY A 321 -5.58 -4.98 -15.70
CA GLY A 321 -5.00 -5.85 -16.73
C GLY A 321 -4.59 -7.25 -16.26
N ALA A 322 -4.92 -7.60 -15.01
CA ALA A 322 -4.68 -8.91 -14.40
C ALA A 322 -5.95 -9.77 -14.41
N CYS A 323 -5.71 -11.06 -14.53
CA CYS A 323 -6.69 -12.12 -14.47
C CYS A 323 -6.25 -13.11 -13.38
N PHE A 324 -7.21 -13.82 -12.82
CA PHE A 324 -6.89 -15.02 -12.05
C PHE A 324 -6.04 -15.87 -12.97
N ALA A 325 -4.88 -16.32 -12.47
CA ALA A 325 -4.11 -17.25 -13.24
C ALA A 325 -5.06 -18.36 -13.65
N ASN A 326 -5.15 -18.59 -14.96
CA ASN A 326 -5.49 -19.92 -15.39
C ASN A 326 -4.36 -20.75 -14.79
N SER A 327 -4.56 -21.31 -13.60
CA SER A 327 -4.14 -22.68 -13.46
C SER A 327 -4.76 -23.32 -14.71
N GLY A 328 -3.93 -23.70 -15.69
CA GLY A 328 -4.30 -24.92 -16.38
C GLY A 328 -4.76 -25.85 -15.24
N PRO A 329 -6.01 -26.36 -15.33
CA PRO A 329 -6.78 -26.91 -14.20
C PRO A 329 -5.83 -27.52 -13.22
N ALA A 330 -5.86 -27.11 -11.93
CA ALA A 330 -4.99 -27.64 -10.87
C ALA A 330 -4.44 -29.02 -11.27
N CYS A 331 -3.28 -29.04 -11.94
CA CYS A 331 -2.83 -30.26 -12.59
C CYS A 331 -2.01 -31.06 -11.61
N ASP A 332 -2.50 -31.01 -10.37
CA ASP A 332 -2.25 -31.98 -9.36
C ASP A 332 -2.69 -33.33 -9.95
N PRO A 333 -1.72 -34.16 -10.36
CA PRO A 333 -2.05 -35.45 -10.91
C PRO A 333 -2.53 -36.40 -9.80
N ASP A 334 -2.43 -36.02 -8.51
CA ASP A 334 -3.00 -36.74 -7.36
C ASP A 334 -4.52 -36.45 -7.22
N VAL A 335 -5.29 -36.82 -8.24
CA VAL A 335 -6.75 -36.59 -8.26
C VAL A 335 -7.51 -37.42 -7.22
N ASN A 336 -6.90 -38.49 -6.71
CA ASN A 336 -7.47 -39.32 -5.64
C ASN A 336 -7.11 -38.83 -4.22
N GLN A 337 -6.18 -37.86 -4.12
CA GLN A 337 -5.71 -37.21 -2.90
C GLN A 337 -5.11 -38.16 -1.86
N ASP A 338 -4.39 -39.20 -2.31
CA ASP A 338 -3.71 -40.16 -1.44
C ASP A 338 -2.25 -39.79 -1.11
N GLY A 339 -1.77 -38.68 -1.68
CA GLY A 339 -0.46 -38.09 -1.46
C GLY A 339 0.60 -38.55 -2.47
N VAL A 340 0.23 -39.34 -3.49
CA VAL A 340 1.14 -39.76 -4.56
C VAL A 340 0.47 -39.72 -5.93
N SER A 341 1.10 -39.06 -6.90
CA SER A 341 0.65 -39.08 -8.29
C SER A 341 1.04 -40.37 -9.02
N ASP A 342 0.11 -41.30 -9.18
CA ASP A 342 0.35 -42.61 -9.78
C ASP A 342 -0.86 -43.22 -10.53
N GLN A 343 -0.85 -44.54 -10.75
CA GLN A 343 -1.91 -45.22 -11.48
C GLN A 343 -3.27 -45.21 -10.74
N GLY A 344 -3.27 -45.01 -9.43
CA GLY A 344 -4.47 -44.87 -8.61
C GLY A 344 -5.28 -43.64 -9.01
N ASP A 345 -4.62 -42.57 -9.44
CA ASP A 345 -5.26 -41.33 -9.91
C ASP A 345 -5.98 -41.52 -11.23
N VAL A 346 -5.33 -42.23 -12.16
CA VAL A 346 -5.92 -42.59 -13.45
C VAL A 346 -7.16 -43.46 -13.23
N ASP A 347 -7.09 -44.45 -12.34
CA ASP A 347 -8.22 -45.31 -12.01
C ASP A 347 -9.38 -44.52 -11.37
N TYR A 348 -9.06 -43.52 -10.54
CA TYR A 348 -10.02 -42.65 -9.90
C TYR A 348 -10.75 -41.74 -10.90
N LEU A 349 -10.01 -41.08 -11.80
CA LEU A 349 -10.61 -40.22 -12.84
C LEU A 349 -11.51 -41.04 -13.79
N ILE A 350 -11.05 -42.23 -14.22
CA ILE A 350 -11.85 -43.16 -15.02
C ILE A 350 -13.15 -43.53 -14.30
N ASN A 351 -13.09 -43.79 -12.98
CA ASN A 351 -14.29 -44.11 -12.20
C ASN A 351 -15.30 -42.95 -12.21
N ILE A 352 -14.85 -41.70 -12.05
CA ILE A 352 -15.75 -40.54 -12.08
C ILE A 352 -16.39 -40.38 -13.47
N ILE A 353 -15.60 -40.44 -14.54
CA ILE A 353 -16.09 -40.33 -15.93
C ILE A 353 -17.09 -41.45 -16.25
N ALA A 354 -16.90 -42.65 -15.68
CA ALA A 354 -17.83 -43.77 -15.80
C ALA A 354 -19.12 -43.63 -14.95
N GLY A 355 -19.27 -42.54 -14.19
CA GLY A 355 -20.42 -42.25 -13.33
C GLY A 355 -20.33 -42.85 -11.92
N GLY A 356 -19.12 -43.15 -11.45
CA GLY A 356 -18.85 -43.57 -10.08
C GLY A 356 -18.89 -42.41 -9.07
N GLU A 357 -18.66 -42.74 -7.80
CA GLU A 357 -18.58 -41.73 -6.73
C GLU A 357 -17.36 -40.81 -6.91
N ASN A 358 -17.54 -39.53 -6.60
CA ASN A 358 -16.48 -38.51 -6.58
C ASN A 358 -16.34 -37.95 -5.15
N PRO A 359 -15.80 -38.72 -4.19
CA PRO A 359 -15.65 -38.28 -2.80
C PRO A 359 -14.65 -37.13 -2.60
N THR A 360 -13.65 -36.98 -3.47
CA THR A 360 -12.70 -35.85 -3.41
C THR A 360 -13.29 -34.54 -3.94
N GLY A 361 -14.36 -34.61 -4.73
CA GLY A 361 -15.05 -33.43 -5.27
C GLY A 361 -14.28 -32.71 -6.36
N ILE A 362 -13.27 -33.36 -6.96
CA ILE A 362 -12.48 -32.80 -8.06
C ILE A 362 -13.35 -32.58 -9.32
N ASP A 363 -12.93 -31.66 -10.18
CA ASP A 363 -13.48 -31.57 -11.53
C ASP A 363 -12.92 -32.72 -12.39
N ALA A 364 -13.80 -33.41 -13.11
CA ALA A 364 -13.42 -34.54 -13.97
C ALA A 364 -13.00 -34.10 -15.38
N ASP A 365 -13.26 -32.83 -15.74
CA ASP A 365 -12.75 -32.17 -16.95
C ASP A 365 -11.29 -31.71 -16.71
N PHE A 366 -10.39 -32.68 -16.53
CA PHE A 366 -8.96 -32.48 -16.24
C PHE A 366 -8.23 -31.69 -17.34
N ASN A 367 -8.71 -31.69 -18.59
CA ASN A 367 -8.13 -30.92 -19.68
C ASN A 367 -8.90 -29.61 -19.98
N GLN A 368 -9.99 -29.34 -19.27
CA GLN A 368 -10.85 -28.15 -19.39
C GLN A 368 -11.35 -27.88 -20.82
N ASP A 369 -11.57 -28.90 -21.63
CA ASP A 369 -12.16 -28.73 -22.96
C ASP A 369 -13.69 -28.54 -22.94
N GLY A 370 -14.28 -28.57 -21.74
CA GLY A 370 -15.69 -28.38 -21.47
C GLY A 370 -16.48 -29.68 -21.39
N VAL A 371 -15.83 -30.84 -21.52
CA VAL A 371 -16.44 -32.16 -21.40
C VAL A 371 -15.55 -33.15 -20.65
N ALA A 372 -16.03 -33.66 -19.52
CA ALA A 372 -15.39 -34.80 -18.85
C ALA A 372 -15.52 -36.10 -19.67
N ASP A 373 -14.44 -36.49 -20.37
CA ASP A 373 -14.35 -37.64 -21.25
C ASP A 373 -12.95 -38.30 -21.29
N GLN A 374 -12.69 -39.12 -22.31
CA GLN A 374 -11.43 -39.87 -22.41
C GLN A 374 -10.20 -38.97 -22.65
N GLY A 375 -10.41 -37.75 -23.17
CA GLY A 375 -9.37 -36.74 -23.33
C GLY A 375 -8.77 -36.30 -22.00
N ASP A 376 -9.55 -36.30 -20.92
CA ASP A 376 -9.08 -35.97 -19.57
C ASP A 376 -8.16 -37.04 -18.99
N VAL A 377 -8.50 -38.30 -19.25
CA VAL A 377 -7.68 -39.44 -18.83
C VAL A 377 -6.35 -39.44 -19.58
N ASP A 378 -6.37 -39.17 -20.87
CA ASP A 378 -5.15 -39.09 -21.69
C ASP A 378 -4.24 -37.93 -21.23
N ALA A 379 -4.86 -36.79 -20.89
CA ALA A 379 -4.20 -35.63 -20.31
C ALA A 379 -3.56 -35.95 -18.94
N LEU A 380 -4.29 -36.59 -18.03
CA LEU A 380 -3.76 -37.01 -16.72
C LEU A 380 -2.58 -37.98 -16.85
N ILE A 381 -2.70 -38.99 -17.73
CA ILE A 381 -1.60 -39.94 -17.98
C ILE A 381 -0.36 -39.21 -18.51
N ASN A 382 -0.53 -38.23 -19.39
CA ASN A 382 0.58 -37.43 -19.90
C ASN A 382 1.24 -36.62 -18.77
N THR A 383 0.46 -36.01 -17.89
CA THR A 383 0.96 -35.25 -16.73
C THR A 383 1.71 -36.15 -15.74
N ILE A 384 1.17 -37.32 -15.38
CA ILE A 384 1.85 -38.31 -14.51
C ILE A 384 3.18 -38.78 -15.14
N ALA A 385 3.23 -38.89 -16.48
CA ALA A 385 4.44 -39.24 -17.23
C ALA A 385 5.45 -38.08 -17.36
N SER A 386 5.31 -37.01 -16.56
CA SER A 386 6.11 -35.77 -16.61
C SER A 386 5.94 -34.97 -17.90
N GLY A 387 4.81 -35.11 -18.58
CA GLY A 387 4.37 -34.23 -19.65
C GLY A 387 3.92 -32.86 -19.12
N MET A 388 3.77 -31.89 -20.02
CA MET A 388 3.22 -30.59 -19.64
C MET A 388 1.74 -30.71 -19.25
N CYS A 389 1.37 -29.92 -18.24
CA CYS A 389 -0.01 -29.65 -17.82
C CYS A 389 -0.86 -29.20 -19.03
N PRO A 390 -2.08 -29.75 -19.22
CA PRO A 390 -2.95 -29.46 -20.37
C PRO A 390 -3.44 -28.02 -20.47
#